data_AF-A0A966R7M1-F1
#
_entry.id   AF-A0A966R7M1-F1
#
_cell.length_a   1.000
_cell.length_b   1.000
_cell.length_c   1.000
_cell.angle_alpha   90.00
_cell.angle_beta   90.00
_cell.angle_gamma   90.00
#
_symmetry.space_group_name_H-M   'P 1'
#
loop_
_entity.id
_entity.type
_entity.pdbx_description
1 polymer ?
#
loop_
_entity_poly.entity_id
_entity_poly.type
_entity_poly.pdbx_seq_one_letter_code
_entity_poly.pdbx_strand_id
1 'polypeptide(L)'
;MSQFNQLHFFHSKNVFIRTVTMFYVGRLASENDKFIFVEDAAWVADTGRFYDFLKNGDVNEVEPYVDAIAINKDSIVEVTLWNHDLLKKQK
;
A
#
# COMPACT_ATOMS: atom_id res chain seq x y z
N MET A 1 -8.90 -25.16 11.53
CA MET A 1 -9.34 -24.02 10.70
C MET A 1 -8.45 -22.85 11.06
N SER A 2 -7.44 -22.58 10.23
CA SER A 2 -6.39 -21.60 10.51
C SER A 2 -6.96 -20.18 10.38
N GLN A 3 -6.68 -19.34 11.37
CA GLN A 3 -7.32 -18.06 11.66
C GLN A 3 -6.79 -16.91 10.77
N PHE A 4 -6.67 -17.14 9.47
CA PHE A 4 -6.29 -16.12 8.47
C PHE A 4 -7.51 -15.65 7.67
N ASN A 5 -8.62 -15.38 8.35
CA ASN A 5 -9.76 -14.71 7.72
C ASN A 5 -9.62 -13.20 7.89
N GLN A 6 -9.45 -12.55 6.74
CA GLN A 6 -9.71 -11.14 6.43
C GLN A 6 -8.68 -10.12 6.93
N LEU A 7 -8.47 -9.09 6.10
CA LEU A 7 -7.52 -7.99 6.25
C LEU A 7 -7.81 -7.07 7.45
N HIS A 8 -8.69 -7.47 8.38
CA HIS A 8 -9.04 -6.75 9.61
C HIS A 8 -7.81 -6.33 10.43
N PHE A 9 -6.69 -7.05 10.34
CA PHE A 9 -5.45 -6.70 11.03
C PHE A 9 -4.85 -5.35 10.59
N PHE A 10 -5.13 -4.93 9.36
CA PHE A 10 -4.54 -3.74 8.75
C PHE A 10 -5.42 -2.50 8.82
N HIS A 11 -6.64 -2.57 9.35
CA HIS A 11 -7.52 -1.40 9.43
C HIS A 11 -6.82 -0.24 10.15
N SER A 12 -6.87 0.95 9.52
CA SER A 12 -6.22 2.17 9.97
C SER A 12 -4.68 2.11 10.06
N LYS A 13 -4.04 1.07 9.50
CA LYS A 13 -2.58 0.96 9.41
C LYS A 13 -2.08 1.49 8.07
N ASN A 14 -0.89 2.05 8.09
CA ASN A 14 -0.14 2.30 6.87
C ASN A 14 0.32 0.95 6.32
N VAL A 15 0.14 0.77 5.02
CA VAL A 15 0.43 -0.48 4.31
C VAL A 15 1.23 -0.19 3.05
N PHE A 16 2.12 -1.13 2.75
CA PHE A 16 2.70 -1.29 1.42
C PHE A 16 1.95 -2.42 0.71
N ILE A 17 1.45 -2.16 -0.47
CA ILE A 17 0.64 -3.08 -1.27
C ILE A 17 1.33 -3.26 -2.62
N ARG A 18 1.64 -4.50 -2.98
CA ARG A 18 2.13 -4.85 -4.31
C ARG A 18 1.03 -5.53 -5.11
N THR A 19 0.70 -4.98 -6.26
CA THR A 19 -0.09 -5.64 -7.30
C THR A 19 0.85 -6.26 -8.34
N VAL A 20 0.29 -6.85 -9.39
CA VAL A 20 1.08 -7.46 -10.48
C VAL A 20 2.03 -6.47 -11.15
N THR A 21 1.62 -5.21 -11.31
CA THR A 21 2.37 -4.20 -12.08
C THR A 21 2.72 -2.94 -11.29
N MET A 22 2.09 -2.71 -10.13
CA MET A 22 2.19 -1.44 -9.41
C MET A 22 2.41 -1.65 -7.92
N PHE A 23 3.09 -0.69 -7.29
CA PHE A 23 3.27 -0.63 -5.86
C PHE A 23 2.53 0.57 -5.29
N TYR A 24 1.94 0.39 -4.12
CA TYR A 24 1.22 1.44 -3.42
C TYR A 24 1.68 1.52 -1.98
N VAL A 25 1.76 2.74 -1.47
CA VAL A 25 1.81 3.03 -0.04
C VAL A 25 0.56 3.83 0.30
N GLY A 26 -0.07 3.54 1.42
CA GLY A 26 -1.22 4.32 1.88
C GLY A 26 -1.77 3.79 3.19
N ARG A 27 -2.86 4.37 3.68
CA ARG A 27 -3.56 3.91 4.88
C ARG A 27 -4.77 3.09 4.50
N LEU A 28 -4.87 1.86 4.99
CA LEU A 28 -6.05 1.02 4.74
C LEU A 28 -7.24 1.58 5.53
N ALA A 29 -8.24 2.10 4.83
CA ALA A 29 -9.42 2.72 5.42
C ALA A 29 -10.55 1.71 5.64
N SER A 30 -10.84 0.89 4.63
CA SER A 30 -11.88 -0.14 4.69
C SER A 30 -11.71 -1.18 3.58
N GLU A 31 -12.54 -2.20 3.59
CA GLU A 31 -12.63 -3.19 2.51
C GLU A 31 -14.06 -3.64 2.28
N ASN A 32 -14.33 -4.14 1.07
CA ASN A 32 -15.51 -4.96 0.76
C ASN A 32 -15.06 -6.26 0.07
N ASP A 33 -15.99 -7.06 -0.45
CA ASP A 33 -15.66 -8.36 -1.05
C ASP A 33 -14.67 -8.28 -2.23
N LYS A 34 -14.63 -7.16 -2.96
CA LYS A 34 -13.83 -7.01 -4.19
C LYS A 34 -12.68 -6.02 -4.09
N PHE A 35 -12.78 -5.03 -3.22
CA PHE A 35 -11.85 -3.91 -3.17
C PHE A 35 -11.36 -3.64 -1.76
N ILE A 36 -10.13 -3.13 -1.68
CA ILE A 36 -9.62 -2.41 -0.52
C ILE A 36 -9.63 -0.92 -0.83
N PHE A 37 -10.02 -0.10 0.14
CA PHE A 37 -10.03 1.36 0.03
C PHE A 37 -8.85 1.92 0.81
N VAL A 38 -8.03 2.71 0.13
CA VAL A 38 -6.76 3.23 0.65
C VAL A 38 -6.77 4.75 0.57
N GLU A 39 -6.62 5.39 1.73
CA GLU A 39 -6.50 6.84 1.88
C GLU A 39 -5.03 7.27 1.89
N ASP A 40 -4.77 8.56 1.61
CA ASP A 40 -3.40 9.11 1.56
C ASP A 40 -2.47 8.24 0.70
N ALA A 41 -3.01 7.68 -0.39
CA ALA A 41 -2.34 6.70 -1.21
C ALA A 41 -1.30 7.36 -2.13
N ALA A 42 -0.23 6.64 -2.44
CA ALA A 42 0.75 7.02 -3.44
C ALA A 42 1.11 5.82 -4.31
N TRP A 43 1.20 6.03 -5.62
CA TRP A 43 1.81 5.08 -6.53
C TRP A 43 3.33 5.21 -6.44
N VAL A 44 4.01 4.12 -6.09
CA VAL A 44 5.46 4.05 -6.10
C VAL A 44 5.91 3.48 -7.45
N ALA A 45 6.41 4.35 -8.32
CA ALA A 45 6.85 3.98 -9.66
C ALA A 45 8.26 3.35 -9.64
N ASP A 46 9.15 3.84 -8.78
CA ASP A 46 10.49 3.28 -8.57
C ASP A 46 10.88 3.27 -7.08
N THR A 47 11.10 2.07 -6.54
CA THR A 47 11.59 1.87 -5.16
C THR A 47 13.10 2.01 -5.04
N GLY A 48 13.84 2.04 -6.16
CA GLY A 48 15.27 1.75 -6.15
C GLY A 48 15.53 0.32 -5.65
N ARG A 49 16.34 0.17 -4.59
CA ARG A 49 16.57 -1.14 -3.97
C ARG A 49 15.44 -1.47 -3.01
N PHE A 50 14.61 -2.45 -3.39
CA PHE A 50 13.40 -2.82 -2.66
C PHE A 50 13.61 -3.08 -1.16
N TYR A 51 14.69 -3.75 -0.77
CA TYR A 51 15.01 -3.97 0.65
C TYR A 51 15.26 -2.65 1.40
N ASP A 52 16.00 -1.73 0.79
CA ASP A 52 16.32 -0.43 1.39
C ASP A 52 15.07 0.46 1.45
N PHE A 53 14.22 0.42 0.42
CA PHE A 53 12.91 1.06 0.42
C PHE A 53 12.05 0.59 1.60
N LEU A 54 11.91 -0.72 1.81
CA LEU A 54 11.14 -1.26 2.93
C LEU A 54 11.77 -0.91 4.28
N LYS A 55 13.10 -0.91 4.38
CA LYS A 55 13.83 -0.70 5.64
C LYS A 55 13.89 0.76 6.05
N ASN A 56 14.12 1.68 5.10
CA ASN A 56 14.44 3.08 5.37
C ASN A 56 13.29 4.03 4.99
N GLY A 57 12.35 3.59 4.15
CA GLY A 57 11.27 4.44 3.64
C GLY A 57 11.67 5.28 2.42
N ASP A 58 12.90 5.14 1.92
CA ASP A 58 13.44 5.91 0.81
C ASP A 58 12.91 5.41 -0.53
N VAL A 59 12.38 6.32 -1.34
CA VAL A 59 11.81 6.05 -2.67
C VAL A 59 12.52 6.87 -3.75
N ASN A 60 12.65 6.32 -4.96
CA ASN A 60 13.22 7.06 -6.09
C ASN A 60 12.16 7.91 -6.77
N GLU A 61 11.01 7.30 -7.12
CA GLU A 61 9.91 7.94 -7.84
C GLU A 61 8.56 7.58 -7.21
N VAL A 62 7.77 8.59 -6.83
CA VAL A 62 6.46 8.43 -6.19
C VAL A 62 5.47 9.51 -6.60
N GLU A 63 4.24 9.10 -6.85
CA GLU A 63 3.12 9.96 -7.21
C GLU A 63 1.97 9.80 -6.20
N PRO A 64 1.79 10.76 -5.26
CA PRO A 64 0.64 10.79 -4.39
C PRO A 64 -0.66 10.94 -5.19
N TYR A 65 -1.66 10.12 -4.88
CA TYR A 65 -3.00 10.32 -5.41
C TYR A 65 -3.63 11.56 -4.79
N VAL A 66 -4.47 12.25 -5.57
CA VAL A 66 -5.22 13.42 -5.11
C VAL A 66 -6.40 13.06 -4.19
N ASP A 67 -6.83 11.80 -4.21
CA ASP A 67 -7.95 11.27 -3.42
C ASP A 67 -7.70 9.79 -3.08
N ALA A 68 -8.58 9.19 -2.27
CA ALA A 68 -8.55 7.78 -1.94
C ALA A 68 -8.72 6.90 -3.19
N ILE A 69 -8.12 5.71 -3.15
CA ILE A 69 -8.19 4.74 -4.24
C ILE A 69 -8.87 3.45 -3.80
N ALA A 70 -9.46 2.74 -4.77
CA ALA A 70 -9.95 1.38 -4.59
C ALA A 70 -9.05 0.42 -5.39
N ILE A 71 -8.40 -0.53 -4.70
CA ILE A 71 -7.56 -1.55 -5.33
C ILE A 71 -8.33 -2.87 -5.36
N ASN A 72 -8.42 -3.49 -6.54
CA ASN A 72 -9.06 -4.79 -6.70
C ASN A 72 -8.24 -5.88 -5.98
N LYS A 73 -8.89 -6.66 -5.12
CA LYS A 73 -8.24 -7.69 -4.28
C LYS A 73 -7.59 -8.81 -5.10
N ASP A 74 -8.18 -9.17 -6.23
CA ASP A 74 -7.65 -10.23 -7.10
C ASP A 74 -6.37 -9.80 -7.84
N SER A 75 -6.05 -8.50 -7.83
CA SER A 75 -4.80 -7.96 -8.39
C SER A 75 -3.65 -7.91 -7.39
N ILE A 76 -3.91 -8.14 -6.09
CA ILE A 76 -2.93 -8.02 -5.02
C ILE A 76 -2.07 -9.27 -4.96
N VAL A 77 -0.75 -9.08 -5.02
CA VAL A 77 0.25 -10.13 -4.84
C VAL A 77 0.62 -10.26 -3.36
N GLU A 78 0.86 -9.14 -2.68
CA GLU A 78 1.17 -9.11 -1.25
C GLU A 78 0.85 -7.76 -0.60
N VAL A 79 0.68 -7.78 0.72
CA VAL A 79 0.51 -6.60 1.58
C VAL A 79 1.39 -6.77 2.81
N THR A 80 2.08 -5.70 3.22
CA THR A 80 2.80 -5.65 4.50
C THR A 80 2.59 -4.30 5.18
N LEU A 81 2.93 -4.21 6.47
CA LEU A 81 2.91 -2.94 7.20
C LEU A 81 3.95 -1.98 6.64
N TRP A 82 3.53 -0.73 6.44
CA TRP A 82 4.43 0.38 6.18
C TRP A 82 4.68 1.12 7.49
N ASN A 83 5.83 0.88 8.11
CA ASN A 83 6.17 1.46 9.42
C ASN A 83 6.81 2.85 9.34
N HIS A 84 6.71 3.50 8.18
CA HIS A 84 7.24 4.84 7.94
C HIS A 84 6.10 5.84 7.71
N ASP A 85 6.46 7.11 7.59
CA ASP A 85 5.52 8.16 7.19
C ASP A 85 4.99 7.91 5.77
N LEU A 86 3.77 8.38 5.51
CA LEU A 86 3.15 8.26 4.19
C LEU A 86 3.85 9.17 3.17
N LEU A 87 3.94 8.67 1.94
CA LEU A 87 4.63 9.35 0.84
C LEU A 87 3.71 10.41 0.21
N LYS A 88 3.58 11.58 0.87
CA LYS A 88 2.61 12.63 0.51
C LYS A 88 3.13 13.70 -0.48
N LYS A 89 4.39 13.59 -0.93
CA LYS A 89 5.01 14.56 -1.85
C LYS A 89 5.52 13.83 -3.07
N GLN A 90 5.23 14.38 -4.24
CA GLN A 90 5.83 13.91 -5.48
C GLN A 90 7.35 14.07 -5.41
N LYS A 91 8.05 13.03 -5.83
CA LYS A 91 9.50 12.97 -6.01
C LYS A 91 9.75 12.14 -7.25
#